data_AF-A0A3A4ZRR1-F1
#
_entry.id   AF-A0A3A4ZRR1-F1
#
_cell.length_a   1.000
_cell.length_b   1.000
_cell.length_c   1.000
_cell.angle_alpha   90.00
_cell.angle_beta   90.00
_cell.angle_gamma   90.00
#
_symmetry.space_group_name_H-M   'P 1'
#
loop_
_entity.id
_entity.type
_entity.pdbx_description
1 polymer ?
#
loop_
_entity_poly.entity_id
_entity_poly.type
_entity_poly.pdbx_seq_one_letter_code
_entity_poly.pdbx_strand_id
1 'polypeptide(L)'
;MKILQNGSTAKRSAVVVLFSIFAIALVVTAASTIGNNISTDGTLDVTGLSTFSRATSTSATTTEYLSVGVGFTTGIADFTGGDLMVSGNVAVGGNASTTGDLFVSGGTFDVTTSTGTTTMGIFVRDNDTATSTLSVGGGGNMSKGCLEMVSSSAYYYCIINGAGTGIQCGLGRCSD
;
A
#
# COMPACT_ATOMS: atom_id res chain seq x y z
N MET A 1 70.42 -37.86 -15.69
CA MET A 1 70.17 -36.40 -15.80
C MET A 1 68.79 -36.17 -16.44
N LYS A 2 67.69 -36.46 -15.73
CA LYS A 2 66.30 -36.22 -16.20
C LYS A 2 65.39 -35.60 -15.12
N ILE A 3 65.88 -35.49 -13.88
CA ILE A 3 65.08 -35.05 -12.73
C ILE A 3 65.10 -33.52 -12.55
N LEU A 4 66.08 -32.82 -13.16
CA LEU A 4 66.21 -31.35 -13.07
C LEU A 4 65.43 -30.58 -14.15
N GLN A 5 64.96 -31.23 -15.22
CA GLN A 5 64.12 -30.59 -16.24
C GLN A 5 62.63 -30.52 -15.84
N ASN A 6 62.17 -31.33 -14.90
CA ASN A 6 60.79 -31.27 -14.40
C ASN A 6 60.56 -30.11 -13.41
N GLY A 7 61.61 -29.67 -12.70
CA GLY A 7 61.49 -28.61 -11.69
C GLY A 7 61.27 -27.21 -12.27
N SER A 8 61.84 -26.90 -13.45
CA SER A 8 61.66 -25.59 -14.10
C SER A 8 60.28 -25.45 -14.75
N THR A 9 59.75 -26.53 -15.34
CA THR A 9 58.41 -26.58 -15.91
C THR A 9 57.33 -26.50 -14.82
N ALA A 10 57.52 -27.21 -13.71
CA ALA A 10 56.62 -27.14 -12.55
C ALA A 10 56.58 -25.75 -11.91
N LYS A 11 57.73 -25.07 -11.76
CA LYS A 11 57.78 -23.69 -11.23
C LYS A 11 57.11 -22.68 -12.16
N ARG A 12 57.27 -22.82 -13.48
CA ARG A 12 56.60 -21.97 -14.47
C ARG A 12 55.09 -22.16 -14.45
N SER A 13 54.61 -23.40 -14.39
CA SER A 13 53.17 -23.67 -14.25
C SER A 13 52.58 -23.11 -12.96
N ALA A 14 53.27 -23.24 -11.83
CA ALA A 14 52.78 -22.73 -10.54
C ALA A 14 52.59 -21.20 -10.54
N VAL A 15 53.53 -20.45 -11.13
CA VAL A 15 53.44 -18.99 -11.23
C VAL A 15 52.26 -18.56 -12.12
N VAL A 16 52.05 -19.24 -13.24
CA VAL A 16 50.93 -18.93 -14.15
C VAL A 16 49.58 -19.17 -13.49
N VAL A 17 49.43 -20.25 -12.72
CA VAL A 17 48.20 -20.56 -12.00
C VAL A 17 47.93 -19.52 -10.91
N LEU A 18 48.93 -19.17 -10.11
CA LEU A 18 48.81 -18.14 -9.06
C LEU A 18 48.42 -16.78 -9.63
N PHE A 19 49.05 -16.37 -10.74
CA PHE A 19 48.73 -15.12 -11.42
C PHE A 19 47.32 -15.14 -12.01
N SER A 20 46.89 -16.28 -12.54
CA SER A 20 45.54 -16.46 -13.10
C SER A 20 44.46 -16.38 -12.02
N ILE A 21 44.66 -17.06 -10.88
CA ILE A 21 43.73 -16.99 -9.74
C ILE A 21 43.65 -15.56 -9.21
N PHE A 22 44.79 -14.89 -9.06
CA PHE A 22 44.83 -13.51 -8.58
C PHE A 22 44.13 -12.55 -9.55
N ALA A 23 44.38 -12.68 -10.86
CA ALA A 23 43.73 -11.86 -11.87
C ALA A 23 42.20 -12.05 -11.88
N ILE A 24 41.71 -13.29 -11.77
CA ILE A 24 40.27 -13.58 -11.71
C ILE A 24 39.65 -13.02 -10.42
N ALA A 25 40.30 -13.25 -9.27
CA ALA A 25 39.81 -12.76 -7.98
C ALA A 25 39.71 -11.21 -7.96
N LEU A 26 40.66 -10.51 -8.58
CA LEU A 26 40.69 -9.05 -8.67
C LEU A 26 39.57 -8.51 -9.59
N VAL A 27 39.25 -9.22 -10.68
CA VAL A 27 38.12 -8.87 -11.56
C VAL A 27 36.78 -9.08 -10.86
N VAL A 28 36.64 -10.11 -10.02
CA VAL A 28 35.39 -10.43 -9.30
C VAL A 28 35.17 -9.52 -8.08
N THR A 29 36.23 -9.04 -7.43
CA THR A 29 36.13 -8.06 -6.32
C THR A 29 35.94 -6.62 -6.79
N ALA A 30 36.18 -6.33 -8.06
CA ALA A 30 35.79 -5.07 -8.69
C ALA A 30 34.28 -5.09 -9.02
N ALA A 31 33.66 -3.92 -9.11
CA ALA A 31 32.23 -3.78 -9.42
C ALA A 31 31.87 -4.57 -10.69
N SER A 32 31.12 -5.67 -10.52
CA SER A 32 30.63 -6.49 -11.62
C SER A 32 29.33 -5.88 -12.14
N THR A 33 29.36 -5.32 -13.35
CA THR A 33 28.13 -4.91 -14.04
C THR A 33 27.56 -6.11 -14.79
N ILE A 34 26.45 -6.64 -14.31
CA ILE A 34 25.65 -7.62 -15.06
C ILE A 34 24.79 -6.84 -16.05
N GLY A 35 24.60 -7.37 -17.27
CA GLY A 35 23.81 -6.73 -18.33
C GLY A 35 22.32 -6.58 -17.98
N ASN A 36 21.47 -6.37 -18.99
CA ASN A 36 20.09 -5.93 -18.80
C ASN A 36 19.19 -6.85 -17.95
N ASN A 37 19.41 -8.17 -17.98
CA ASN A 37 18.50 -9.14 -17.34
C ASN A 37 19.29 -10.09 -16.44
N ILE A 38 18.72 -10.37 -15.27
CA ILE A 38 19.17 -11.41 -14.35
C ILE A 38 18.00 -12.40 -14.22
N SER A 39 18.24 -13.66 -14.59
CA SER A 39 17.31 -14.76 -14.34
C SER A 39 17.98 -15.71 -13.36
N THR A 40 17.36 -15.93 -12.20
CA THR A 40 17.83 -16.88 -11.21
C THR A 40 16.85 -18.05 -11.14
N ASP A 41 17.35 -19.28 -11.28
CA ASP A 41 16.53 -20.48 -11.05
C ASP A 41 16.26 -20.73 -9.55
N GLY A 42 16.90 -19.94 -8.69
CA GLY A 42 16.76 -19.99 -7.22
C GLY A 42 16.62 -18.59 -6.60
N THR A 43 16.82 -18.53 -5.28
CA THR A 43 16.69 -17.29 -4.50
C THR A 43 17.80 -16.30 -4.82
N LEU A 44 17.41 -15.05 -5.10
CA LEU A 44 18.31 -13.91 -5.11
C LEU A 44 18.34 -13.29 -3.71
N ASP A 45 19.47 -13.38 -3.02
CA ASP A 45 19.72 -12.67 -1.77
C ASP A 45 20.52 -11.39 -2.04
N VAL A 46 20.00 -10.25 -1.58
CA VAL A 46 20.67 -8.96 -1.70
C VAL A 46 20.82 -8.35 -0.30
N THR A 47 22.03 -8.41 0.23
CA THR A 47 22.36 -7.91 1.57
C THR A 47 22.66 -6.40 1.59
N GLY A 48 22.83 -5.79 0.42
CA GLY A 48 23.06 -4.36 0.24
C GLY A 48 21.83 -3.60 -0.25
N LEU A 49 21.99 -2.29 -0.46
CA LEU A 49 20.94 -1.44 -1.01
C LEU A 49 20.64 -1.84 -2.47
N SER A 50 19.40 -2.22 -2.74
CA SER A 50 18.88 -2.36 -4.10
C SER A 50 18.13 -1.09 -4.50
N THR A 51 18.57 -0.42 -5.57
CA THR A 51 17.84 0.72 -6.15
C THR A 51 17.27 0.32 -7.51
N PHE A 52 15.98 0.55 -7.70
CA PHE A 52 15.30 0.33 -8.98
C PHE A 52 14.78 1.66 -9.50
N SER A 53 15.16 2.06 -10.71
CA SER A 53 14.56 3.24 -11.35
C SER A 53 13.10 3.01 -11.74
N ARG A 54 12.72 1.75 -11.99
CA ARG A 54 11.34 1.31 -12.24
C ARG A 54 11.23 -0.18 -11.93
N ALA A 55 10.42 -0.53 -10.95
CA ALA A 55 10.05 -1.92 -10.67
C ALA A 55 8.71 -2.22 -11.36
N THR A 56 8.69 -3.20 -12.26
CA THR A 56 7.46 -3.69 -12.89
C THR A 56 7.33 -5.16 -12.57
N SER A 57 6.36 -5.53 -11.75
CA SER A 57 6.04 -6.93 -11.47
C SER A 57 4.54 -7.14 -11.46
N THR A 58 4.13 -8.36 -11.77
CA THR A 58 2.71 -8.77 -11.67
C THR A 58 2.30 -8.98 -10.21
N SER A 59 3.24 -9.33 -9.32
CA SER A 59 3.01 -9.47 -7.88
C SER A 59 4.31 -9.33 -7.08
N ALA A 60 4.19 -8.89 -5.83
CA ALA A 60 5.21 -9.04 -4.80
C ALA A 60 4.54 -9.73 -3.60
N THR A 61 5.10 -10.84 -3.13
CA THR A 61 4.55 -11.61 -2.01
C THR A 61 5.63 -11.74 -0.94
N THR A 62 5.32 -11.30 0.28
CA THR A 62 6.21 -11.37 1.45
C THR A 62 5.60 -12.28 2.50
N THR A 63 6.42 -13.05 3.21
CA THR A 63 5.95 -13.94 4.28
C THR A 63 5.78 -13.24 5.62
N GLU A 64 6.38 -12.06 5.79
CA GLU A 64 6.34 -11.30 7.05
C GLU A 64 5.81 -9.89 6.81
N TYR A 65 6.56 -9.03 6.12
CA TYR A 65 6.13 -7.66 5.82
C TYR A 65 6.70 -7.15 4.48
N LEU A 66 5.95 -6.26 3.84
CA LEU A 66 6.41 -5.37 2.78
C LEU A 66 6.26 -3.94 3.29
N SER A 67 7.37 -3.28 3.60
CA SER A 67 7.35 -1.88 4.02
C SER A 67 7.58 -0.98 2.81
N VAL A 68 6.64 -0.07 2.57
CA VAL A 68 6.68 0.93 1.49
C VAL A 68 6.70 2.31 2.12
N GLY A 69 7.72 3.13 1.84
CA GLY A 69 7.90 4.44 2.50
C GLY A 69 9.35 4.81 2.83
N VAL A 70 9.53 5.93 3.55
CA VAL A 70 10.80 6.43 4.10
C VAL A 70 10.75 6.39 5.63
N GLY A 71 11.71 5.72 6.26
CA GLY A 71 11.75 5.58 7.73
C GLY A 71 10.78 4.49 8.21
N PHE A 72 11.31 3.45 8.85
CA PHE A 72 10.50 2.32 9.30
C PHE A 72 10.60 2.16 10.81
N THR A 73 9.46 2.33 11.48
CA THR A 73 9.16 1.61 12.72
C THR A 73 8.33 0.39 12.31
N THR A 74 8.61 -0.79 12.86
CA THR A 74 7.94 -2.04 12.45
C THR A 74 6.42 -1.91 12.49
N GLY A 75 5.77 -2.12 11.34
CA GLY A 75 4.31 -2.15 11.21
C GLY A 75 3.65 -0.87 10.69
N ILE A 76 4.40 0.19 10.34
CA ILE A 76 3.85 1.41 9.73
C ILE A 76 4.55 1.70 8.41
N ALA A 77 3.77 1.90 7.35
CA ALA A 77 4.23 2.48 6.10
C ALA A 77 4.22 4.01 6.23
N ASP A 78 5.39 4.63 6.24
CA ASP A 78 5.55 6.10 6.31
C ASP A 78 5.86 6.65 4.91
N PHE A 79 4.89 7.31 4.29
CA PHE A 79 5.06 7.93 2.97
C PHE A 79 5.38 9.43 3.07
N THR A 80 6.07 9.89 4.11
CA THR A 80 6.44 11.30 4.24
C THR A 80 7.08 11.84 2.95
N GLY A 81 6.35 12.67 2.22
CA GLY A 81 6.77 13.27 0.94
C GLY A 81 6.26 12.57 -0.34
N GLY A 82 5.39 11.56 -0.26
CA GLY A 82 4.79 10.89 -1.43
C GLY A 82 3.45 10.22 -1.14
N ASP A 83 2.84 9.65 -2.19
CA ASP A 83 1.52 9.01 -2.12
C ASP A 83 1.62 7.49 -2.29
N LEU A 84 0.73 6.75 -1.62
CA LEU A 84 0.43 5.36 -1.98
C LEU A 84 -0.80 5.34 -2.90
N MET A 85 -0.60 4.96 -4.16
CA MET A 85 -1.69 4.77 -5.11
C MET A 85 -1.96 3.27 -5.30
N VAL A 86 -3.22 2.87 -5.14
CA VAL A 86 -3.68 1.50 -5.43
C VAL A 86 -4.74 1.54 -6.51
N SER A 87 -4.51 0.80 -7.59
CA SER A 87 -5.51 0.58 -8.63
C SER A 87 -6.30 -0.68 -8.30
N GLY A 88 -7.61 -0.54 -8.10
CA GLY A 88 -8.50 -1.64 -7.72
C GLY A 88 -8.83 -1.66 -6.24
N ASN A 89 -8.75 -2.83 -5.61
CA ASN A 89 -9.17 -3.03 -4.22
C ASN A 89 -8.00 -2.99 -3.24
N VAL A 90 -8.21 -2.34 -2.10
CA VAL A 90 -7.35 -2.47 -0.91
C VAL A 90 -8.14 -3.22 0.15
N ALA A 91 -7.59 -4.31 0.67
CA ALA A 91 -8.13 -5.00 1.84
C ALA A 91 -7.20 -4.77 3.02
N VAL A 92 -7.72 -4.17 4.09
CA VAL A 92 -6.98 -3.96 5.35
C VAL A 92 -7.52 -4.93 6.38
N GLY A 93 -6.68 -5.83 6.87
CA GLY A 93 -6.99 -6.65 8.03
C GLY A 93 -6.78 -5.85 9.31
N GLY A 94 -7.78 -5.79 10.19
CA GLY A 94 -7.69 -5.06 11.46
C GLY A 94 -8.18 -3.61 11.34
N ASN A 95 -7.50 -2.68 12.02
CA ASN A 95 -7.89 -1.27 12.10
C ASN A 95 -7.20 -0.42 11.01
N ALA A 96 -7.97 0.46 10.37
CA ALA A 96 -7.47 1.55 9.56
C ALA A 96 -7.88 2.89 10.19
N SER A 97 -6.94 3.82 10.33
CA SER A 97 -7.19 5.18 10.84
C SER A 97 -6.52 6.22 9.96
N THR A 98 -7.12 7.40 9.88
CA THR A 98 -6.55 8.60 9.24
C THR A 98 -6.35 9.67 10.29
N THR A 99 -5.27 10.45 10.18
CA THR A 99 -5.03 11.64 11.02
C THR A 99 -5.54 12.92 10.36
N GLY A 100 -5.69 12.90 9.03
CA GLY A 100 -6.36 13.93 8.25
C GLY A 100 -7.68 13.43 7.66
N ASP A 101 -8.05 14.02 6.54
CA ASP A 101 -9.34 13.78 5.89
C ASP A 101 -9.42 12.41 5.23
N LEU A 102 -10.59 11.77 5.33
CA LEU A 102 -10.96 10.62 4.50
C LEU A 102 -11.92 11.12 3.40
N PHE A 103 -11.45 11.14 2.16
CA PHE A 103 -12.26 11.50 1.00
C PHE A 103 -12.64 10.26 0.19
N VAL A 104 -13.94 9.99 0.07
CA VAL A 104 -14.49 8.96 -0.84
C VAL A 104 -15.20 9.69 -1.97
N SER A 105 -14.55 9.76 -3.14
CA SER A 105 -15.11 10.39 -4.34
C SER A 105 -15.58 9.31 -5.32
N GLY A 106 -16.90 9.16 -5.45
CA GLY A 106 -17.53 8.10 -6.23
C GLY A 106 -17.78 6.81 -5.45
N GLY A 107 -18.77 6.04 -5.90
CA GLY A 107 -19.15 4.77 -5.25
C GLY A 107 -19.95 4.94 -3.95
N THR A 108 -19.78 3.98 -3.05
CA THR A 108 -20.51 3.87 -1.77
C THR A 108 -19.51 3.68 -0.64
N PHE A 109 -19.67 4.43 0.45
CA PHE A 109 -19.04 4.11 1.73
C PHE A 109 -19.98 3.18 2.50
N ASP A 110 -19.72 1.87 2.43
CA ASP A 110 -20.50 0.85 3.15
C ASP A 110 -19.76 0.43 4.42
N VAL A 111 -20.50 0.29 5.52
CA VAL A 111 -19.97 -0.23 6.78
C VAL A 111 -20.81 -1.39 7.25
N THR A 112 -20.31 -2.58 6.93
CA THR A 112 -20.93 -3.87 7.30
C THR A 112 -20.02 -4.58 8.30
N THR A 113 -20.60 -5.25 9.31
CA THR A 113 -19.86 -6.27 10.08
C THR A 113 -20.53 -7.62 10.00
N SER A 114 -19.73 -8.66 10.24
CA SER A 114 -20.18 -10.04 10.28
C SER A 114 -20.62 -10.50 11.68
N THR A 115 -20.59 -9.62 12.68
CA THR A 115 -21.00 -9.93 14.06
C THR A 115 -22.32 -9.22 14.38
N GLY A 116 -23.23 -9.90 15.08
CA GLY A 116 -24.66 -9.53 15.18
C GLY A 116 -25.02 -8.17 15.79
N THR A 117 -24.05 -7.32 16.14
CA THR A 117 -24.28 -5.95 16.59
C THR A 117 -23.21 -5.03 16.01
N THR A 118 -23.57 -4.24 14.99
CA THR A 118 -22.86 -3.02 14.62
C THR A 118 -23.51 -1.83 15.31
N THR A 119 -22.77 -1.15 16.18
CA THR A 119 -23.07 0.23 16.52
C THR A 119 -22.10 1.11 15.74
N MET A 120 -22.50 1.53 14.54
CA MET A 120 -21.79 2.59 13.84
C MET A 120 -22.22 3.93 14.43
N GLY A 121 -21.24 4.68 14.96
CA GLY A 121 -21.45 6.04 15.42
C GLY A 121 -20.78 7.03 14.47
N ILE A 122 -21.54 7.96 13.91
CA ILE A 122 -21.00 9.15 13.27
C ILE A 122 -20.98 10.25 14.32
N PHE A 123 -19.81 10.52 14.88
CA PHE A 123 -19.61 11.58 15.87
C PHE A 123 -18.94 12.78 15.20
N VAL A 124 -19.70 13.85 14.98
CA VAL A 124 -19.17 15.12 14.46
C VAL A 124 -18.95 16.05 15.66
N ARG A 125 -17.71 16.14 16.11
CA ARG A 125 -17.30 16.83 17.34
C ARG A 125 -16.15 17.79 17.03
N ASP A 126 -16.19 18.95 17.66
CA ASP A 126 -15.12 19.94 17.63
C ASP A 126 -14.13 19.73 18.79
N ASN A 127 -12.96 20.35 18.66
CA ASN A 127 -11.99 20.51 19.74
C ASN A 127 -11.83 22.02 20.01
N ASP A 128 -12.80 22.58 20.72
CA ASP A 128 -12.89 23.94 21.28
C ASP A 128 -12.90 25.14 20.31
N THR A 129 -12.49 24.98 19.05
CA THR A 129 -12.36 26.11 18.08
C THR A 129 -12.87 25.82 16.67
N ALA A 130 -13.40 24.62 16.42
CA ALA A 130 -13.83 24.20 15.09
C ALA A 130 -15.35 24.21 14.94
N THR A 131 -15.86 24.52 13.75
CA THR A 131 -17.27 24.26 13.43
C THR A 131 -17.40 22.84 12.90
N SER A 132 -18.17 22.02 13.60
CA SER A 132 -18.47 20.65 13.21
C SER A 132 -19.86 20.59 12.57
N THR A 133 -19.96 20.11 11.33
CA THR A 133 -21.25 19.90 10.66
C THR A 133 -21.33 18.52 10.04
N LEU A 134 -22.49 17.88 10.20
CA LEU A 134 -22.89 16.77 9.35
C LEU A 134 -23.87 17.33 8.32
N SER A 135 -23.47 17.31 7.05
CA SER A 135 -24.40 17.60 5.96
C SER A 135 -24.77 16.30 5.26
N VAL A 136 -26.06 16.08 5.06
CA VAL A 136 -26.60 14.95 4.31
C VAL A 136 -27.42 15.51 3.16
N GLY A 137 -26.96 15.30 1.93
CA GLY A 137 -27.69 15.72 0.75
C GLY A 137 -26.88 15.70 -0.54
N GLY A 138 -27.53 16.05 -1.66
CA GLY A 138 -26.90 16.08 -2.98
C GLY A 138 -26.25 17.43 -3.30
N GLY A 139 -25.00 17.42 -3.75
CA GLY A 139 -24.30 18.61 -4.22
C GLY A 139 -24.99 19.24 -5.44
N GLY A 140 -25.31 20.53 -5.37
CA GLY A 140 -25.88 21.33 -6.46
C GLY A 140 -27.41 21.50 -6.42
N ASN A 141 -28.15 20.61 -5.74
CA ASN A 141 -29.58 20.75 -5.49
C ASN A 141 -29.92 20.14 -4.12
N MET A 142 -29.90 20.99 -3.08
CA MET A 142 -30.30 20.61 -1.71
C MET A 142 -31.72 20.02 -1.63
N SER A 143 -32.53 20.16 -2.69
CA SER A 143 -33.89 19.63 -2.81
C SER A 143 -34.00 18.13 -3.14
N LYS A 144 -32.89 17.39 -3.32
CA LYS A 144 -32.91 15.94 -3.59
C LYS A 144 -32.14 15.09 -2.57
N GLY A 145 -31.65 15.71 -1.50
CA GLY A 145 -31.04 14.99 -0.38
C GLY A 145 -32.09 14.54 0.62
N CYS A 146 -32.08 13.28 1.02
CA CYS A 146 -32.88 12.79 2.13
C CYS A 146 -32.13 11.74 2.93
N LEU A 147 -32.54 11.57 4.17
CA LEU A 147 -32.09 10.50 5.05
C LEU A 147 -33.04 9.32 4.89
N GLU A 148 -32.54 8.18 4.42
CA GLU A 148 -33.29 6.93 4.38
C GLU A 148 -33.00 6.14 5.66
N MET A 149 -34.05 5.73 6.36
CA MET A 149 -34.01 4.94 7.57
C MET A 149 -34.78 3.64 7.33
N VAL A 150 -34.26 2.52 7.81
CA VAL A 150 -34.96 1.23 7.76
C VAL A 150 -35.40 0.81 9.14
N SER A 151 -36.65 0.38 9.25
CA SER A 151 -37.17 -0.30 10.44
C SER A 151 -38.05 -1.47 10.02
N SER A 152 -37.79 -2.65 10.57
CA SER A 152 -38.63 -3.85 10.35
C SER A 152 -38.93 -4.16 8.88
N SER A 153 -37.94 -3.99 8.00
CA SER A 153 -38.05 -4.15 6.53
C SER A 153 -38.88 -3.08 5.80
N ALA A 154 -39.31 -2.02 6.48
CA ALA A 154 -39.89 -0.84 5.85
C ALA A 154 -38.84 0.28 5.75
N TYR A 155 -38.91 1.02 4.64
CA TYR A 155 -38.10 2.21 4.40
C TYR A 155 -38.89 3.46 4.78
N TYR A 156 -38.20 4.40 5.40
CA TYR A 156 -38.68 5.73 5.73
C TYR A 156 -37.71 6.73 5.16
N TYR A 157 -38.22 7.75 4.47
CA TYR A 157 -37.42 8.88 4.02
C TYR A 157 -37.65 10.06 4.95
N CYS A 158 -36.62 10.88 5.15
CA CYS A 158 -36.70 12.13 5.89
C CYS A 158 -36.06 13.26 5.05
N ILE A 159 -36.79 14.35 4.85
CA ILE A 159 -36.38 15.55 4.09
C ILE A 159 -36.52 16.81 4.93
N ILE A 160 -35.86 17.89 4.52
CA ILE A 160 -36.22 19.23 4.98
C ILE A 160 -37.51 19.64 4.25
N ASN A 161 -38.55 20.00 5.01
CA ASN A 161 -39.80 20.49 4.43
C ASN A 161 -39.51 21.73 3.54
N GLY A 162 -40.20 21.88 2.39
CA GLY A 162 -39.99 22.98 1.46
C GLY A 162 -40.17 24.39 2.04
N ALA A 163 -40.80 24.52 3.21
CA ALA A 163 -40.89 25.77 3.99
C ALA A 163 -39.68 26.02 4.91
N GLY A 164 -38.71 25.10 4.97
CA GLY A 164 -37.49 25.22 5.79
C GLY A 164 -37.69 25.09 7.30
N THR A 165 -38.87 24.65 7.75
CA THR A 165 -39.27 24.70 9.17
C THR A 165 -38.92 23.45 9.98
N GLY A 166 -38.44 22.38 9.34
CA GLY A 166 -38.04 21.16 10.05
C GLY A 166 -37.84 19.94 9.15
N ILE A 167 -37.56 18.81 9.81
CA ILE A 167 -37.45 17.49 9.17
C ILE A 167 -38.84 16.87 9.08
N GLN A 168 -39.24 16.45 7.89
CA GLN A 168 -40.46 15.69 7.64
C GLN A 168 -40.09 14.29 7.17
N CYS A 169 -40.65 13.26 7.81
CA CYS A 169 -40.44 11.87 7.43
C CYS A 169 -41.74 11.21 6.95
N GLY A 170 -41.63 10.24 6.04
CA GLY A 170 -42.73 9.46 5.49
C GLY A 170 -42.33 8.03 5.16
N LEU A 171 -43.30 7.18 4.85
CA LEU A 171 -43.05 5.83 4.34
C LEU A 171 -42.59 5.91 2.88
N GLY A 172 -41.56 5.14 2.52
CA GLY A 172 -41.01 5.11 1.16
C GLY A 172 -39.49 5.29 1.15
N ARG A 173 -38.91 5.31 -0.05
CA ARG A 173 -37.48 5.50 -0.27
C ARG A 173 -37.14 6.93 -0.62
N CYS A 174 -35.84 7.21 -0.57
CA CYS A 174 -35.24 8.46 -0.97
C CYS A 174 -35.27 8.71 -2.50
N SER A 175 -36.47 8.82 -3.08
CA SER A 175 -36.71 9.08 -4.52
C SER A 175 -38.19 8.95 -4.90
N ASP A 176 -39.01 8.37 -4.03
CA ASP A 176 -40.45 8.15 -4.23
C ASP A 176 -41.26 9.44 -4.06
#